data_AF-A0A554RY92-F1
#
_entry.id   AF-A0A554RY92-F1
#
_cell.length_a   1.000
_cell.length_b   1.000
_cell.length_c   1.000
_cell.angle_alpha   90.00
_cell.angle_beta   90.00
_cell.angle_gamma   90.00
#
_symmetry.space_group_name_H-M   'P 1'
#
loop_
_entity.id
_entity.type
_entity.pdbx_description
1 polymer ?
#
loop_
_entity_poly.entity_id
_entity_poly.type
_entity_poly.pdbx_seq_one_letter_code
_entity_poly.pdbx_strand_id
1 'polypeptide(L)'
;MARFTVRMVLHDNATWEDYAALHAAMAQRNLVDVITADNGVVYRLPPAEYYGQGEVTIERAREIASEAADTVGRRYSVFVTEGGNRAWRGLDPV
;
A
#
# COMPACT_ATOMS: atom_id res chain seq x y z
N MET A 1 0.61 16.75 7.01
CA MET A 1 1.18 15.57 6.34
C MET A 1 0.20 15.08 5.29
N ALA A 2 0.68 14.81 4.08
CA ALA A 2 -0.10 14.21 3.02
C ALA A 2 -0.45 12.76 3.37
N ARG A 3 -1.60 12.28 2.88
CA ARG A 3 -2.10 10.91 3.06
C ARG A 3 -2.21 10.26 1.70
N PHE A 4 -1.68 9.06 1.57
CA PHE A 4 -1.60 8.35 0.30
C PHE A 4 -2.34 7.02 0.36
N THR A 5 -3.00 6.68 -0.74
CA THR A 5 -3.39 5.30 -1.02
C THR A 5 -2.55 4.82 -2.20
N VAL A 6 -1.85 3.72 -2.00
CA VAL A 6 -0.98 3.11 -3.01
C VAL A 6 -1.61 1.78 -3.40
N ARG A 7 -1.81 1.55 -4.70
CA ARG A 7 -2.16 0.25 -5.25
C ARG A 7 -0.99 -0.29 -6.06
N MET A 8 -0.50 -1.47 -5.69
CA MET A 8 0.69 -2.11 -6.26
C MET A 8 0.38 -3.54 -6.74
N VAL A 9 0.15 -3.70 -8.04
CA VAL A 9 -0.18 -5.00 -8.64
C VAL A 9 1.09 -5.62 -9.21
N LEU A 10 1.41 -6.85 -8.80
CA LEU A 10 2.49 -7.66 -9.36
C LEU A 10 1.97 -8.43 -10.59
N HIS A 11 2.80 -8.54 -11.63
CA HIS A 11 2.48 -9.22 -12.88
C HIS A 11 3.23 -10.56 -12.99
N ASP A 12 3.06 -11.25 -14.12
CA ASP A 12 3.78 -12.49 -14.47
C ASP A 12 3.52 -13.67 -13.52
N ASN A 13 2.24 -13.95 -13.26
CA ASN A 13 1.78 -15.03 -12.39
C ASN A 13 2.34 -14.93 -10.96
N ALA A 14 2.40 -13.70 -10.43
CA ALA A 14 2.77 -13.45 -9.04
C ALA A 14 1.92 -14.29 -8.07
N THR A 15 2.59 -14.92 -7.12
CA THR A 15 1.98 -15.79 -6.12
C THR A 15 1.66 -15.02 -4.84
N TRP A 16 0.95 -15.65 -3.91
CA TRP A 16 0.74 -15.09 -2.59
C TRP A 16 2.05 -14.87 -1.82
N GLU A 17 3.07 -15.68 -2.06
CA GLU A 17 4.40 -15.50 -1.46
C GLU A 17 5.08 -14.22 -1.98
N ASP A 18 4.94 -13.92 -3.27
CA ASP A 18 5.43 -12.65 -3.84
C ASP A 18 4.73 -11.45 -3.19
N TYR A 19 3.41 -11.56 -2.96
CA TYR A 19 2.65 -10.53 -2.25
C TYR A 19 3.06 -10.41 -0.78
N ALA A 20 3.31 -11.52 -0.07
CA ALA A 20 3.82 -11.49 1.29
C ALA A 20 5.18 -10.79 1.39
N ALA A 21 6.08 -11.04 0.42
CA ALA A 21 7.35 -10.33 0.31
C ALA A 21 7.14 -8.83 0.04
N LEU A 22 6.20 -8.48 -0.85
CA LEU A 22 5.83 -7.09 -1.12
C LEU A 22 5.29 -6.40 0.14
N HIS A 23 4.39 -7.04 0.89
CA HIS A 23 3.84 -6.49 2.14
C HIS A 23 4.96 -6.18 3.14
N ALA A 24 5.90 -7.10 3.32
CA ALA A 24 7.07 -6.89 4.18
C ALA A 24 7.96 -5.72 3.70
N ALA A 25 8.23 -5.63 2.39
CA ALA A 25 9.04 -4.56 1.80
C ALA A 25 8.39 -3.18 1.90
N MET A 26 7.07 -3.11 1.73
CA MET A 26 6.27 -1.90 1.88
C MET A 26 6.25 -1.43 3.34
N ALA A 27 6.06 -2.35 4.29
CA ALA A 27 6.03 -2.03 5.71
C ALA A 27 7.34 -1.40 6.21
N GLN A 28 8.50 -1.85 5.69
CA GLN A 28 9.81 -1.24 5.98
C GLN A 28 9.91 0.23 5.52
N ARG A 29 9.03 0.67 4.62
CA ARG A 29 8.95 2.03 4.09
C ARG A 29 7.74 2.82 4.63
N ASN A 30 7.13 2.35 5.73
CA ASN A 30 5.94 2.94 6.34
C ASN A 30 4.71 2.98 5.41
N LEU A 31 4.64 2.06 4.44
CA LEU A 31 3.47 1.79 3.64
C LEU A 31 2.81 0.52 4.18
N VAL A 32 1.68 0.67 4.84
CA VAL A 32 1.02 -0.42 5.58
C VAL A 32 -0.24 -0.87 4.88
N ASP A 33 -0.57 -2.15 4.95
CA ASP A 33 -1.77 -2.74 4.35
C ASP A 33 -3.00 -2.68 5.29
N VAL A 34 -2.99 -1.74 6.24
CA VAL A 34 -4.08 -1.53 7.20
C VAL A 34 -4.51 -0.07 7.24
N ILE A 35 -5.76 0.16 7.64
CA ILE A 35 -6.33 1.49 7.86
C ILE A 35 -7.12 1.54 9.17
N THR A 36 -6.95 2.62 9.92
CA THR A 36 -7.71 2.88 11.15
C THR A 36 -8.97 3.68 10.80
N ALA A 37 -10.14 3.14 11.16
CA ALA A 37 -11.41 3.84 11.04
C ALA A 37 -11.59 4.89 12.14
N ASP A 38 -12.57 5.79 11.97
CA ASP A 38 -12.85 6.86 12.94
C ASP A 38 -13.25 6.35 14.34
N ASN A 39 -13.77 5.12 14.42
CA ASN A 39 -14.09 4.45 15.68
C ASN A 39 -12.88 3.74 16.33
N GLY A 40 -11.69 3.90 15.77
CA GLY A 40 -10.44 3.30 16.25
C GLY A 40 -10.21 1.85 15.81
N VAL A 41 -11.15 1.21 15.13
CA VAL A 41 -10.99 -0.17 14.65
C VAL A 41 -10.04 -0.19 13.46
N VAL A 42 -9.09 -1.13 13.47
CA VAL A 42 -8.13 -1.34 12.38
C VAL A 42 -8.67 -2.39 11.43
N TYR A 43 -8.63 -2.09 10.12
CA TYR A 43 -9.07 -2.98 9.07
C TYR A 43 -7.93 -3.28 8.11
N ARG A 44 -7.92 -4.50 7.55
CA ARG A 44 -7.03 -4.87 6.45
C ARG A 44 -7.54 -4.24 5.16
N LEU A 45 -6.66 -3.57 4.43
CA LEU A 45 -6.96 -3.06 3.08
C LEU A 45 -7.11 -4.23 2.09
N PRO A 46 -7.78 -4.01 0.95
CA PRO A 46 -7.82 -4.98 -0.13
C PRO A 46 -6.39 -5.42 -0.53
N PRO A 47 -6.23 -6.64 -1.09
CA PRO A 47 -4.94 -7.08 -1.61
C PRO A 47 -4.34 -6.04 -2.55
N ALA A 48 -3.01 -5.89 -2.48
CA ALA A 48 -2.24 -4.91 -3.23
C ALA A 48 -2.48 -3.43 -2.84
N GLU A 49 -3.23 -3.12 -1.78
CA GLU A 49 -3.45 -1.75 -1.33
C GLU A 49 -2.71 -1.42 -0.04
N TYR A 50 -2.18 -0.20 0.00
CA TYR A 50 -1.38 0.30 1.10
C TYR A 50 -1.75 1.74 1.43
N TYR A 51 -1.66 2.04 2.72
CA TYR A 51 -1.77 3.35 3.29
C TYR A 51 -0.39 3.90 3.67
N GLY A 52 -0.14 5.15 3.31
CA GLY A 52 1.03 5.91 3.77
C GLY A 52 0.64 7.31 4.19
N GLN A 53 1.47 7.93 5.02
CA GLN A 53 1.36 9.36 5.33
C GLN A 53 2.74 9.95 5.57
N GLY A 54 2.96 11.20 5.16
CA GLY A 54 4.30 11.80 5.20
C GLY A 54 4.33 13.27 4.79
N GLU A 55 5.50 13.88 4.94
CA GLU A 55 5.85 15.17 4.33
C GLU A 55 6.63 14.93 3.03
N VAL A 56 5.98 14.24 2.10
CA VAL A 56 6.54 13.88 0.79
C VAL A 56 5.52 14.22 -0.29
N THR A 57 5.95 14.38 -1.54
CA THR A 57 5.03 14.57 -2.67
C THR A 57 4.44 13.23 -3.11
N ILE A 58 3.35 13.26 -3.89
CA ILE A 58 2.77 12.07 -4.51
C ILE A 58 3.77 11.32 -5.41
N GLU A 59 4.64 12.02 -6.13
CA GLU A 59 5.69 11.43 -6.95
C GLU A 59 6.70 10.67 -6.08
N ARG A 60 7.12 11.28 -4.95
CA ARG A 60 8.04 10.62 -4.03
C ARG A 60 7.38 9.43 -3.33
N ALA A 61 6.10 9.51 -2.99
CA ALA A 61 5.35 8.37 -2.46
C ALA A 61 5.29 7.21 -3.47
N ARG A 62 5.09 7.51 -4.76
CA ARG A 62 5.16 6.52 -5.85
C ARG A 62 6.54 5.90 -5.96
N GLU A 63 7.60 6.70 -5.92
CA GLU A 63 8.99 6.19 -5.97
C GLU A 63 9.30 5.27 -4.79
N ILE A 64 8.94 5.67 -3.56
CA ILE A 64 9.13 4.84 -2.36
C ILE A 64 8.43 3.49 -2.52
N ALA A 65 7.20 3.48 -3.04
CA ALA A 65 6.46 2.25 -3.32
C ALA A 65 7.14 1.38 -4.39
N SER A 66 7.62 2.00 -5.47
CA SER A 66 8.39 1.33 -6.52
C SER A 66 9.68 0.72 -6.00
N GLU A 67 10.47 1.48 -5.23
CA GLU A 67 11.71 1.01 -4.59
C GLU A 67 11.46 -0.20 -3.68
N ALA A 68 10.28 -0.30 -3.06
CA ALA A 68 9.87 -1.50 -2.31
C ALA A 68 9.59 -2.69 -3.24
N ALA A 69 8.77 -2.48 -4.27
CA ALA A 69 8.39 -3.54 -5.20
C ALA A 69 9.58 -4.08 -6.02
N ASP A 70 10.57 -3.23 -6.33
CA ASP A 70 11.81 -3.63 -6.99
C ASP A 70 12.56 -4.73 -6.21
N THR A 71 12.46 -4.74 -4.88
CA THR A 71 13.11 -5.78 -4.04
C THR A 71 12.48 -7.17 -4.18
N VAL A 72 11.24 -7.25 -4.67
CA VAL A 72 10.52 -8.51 -4.91
C VAL A 72 10.94 -9.14 -6.25
N GLY A 73 11.56 -8.37 -7.15
CA GLY A 73 12.07 -8.87 -8.43
C GLY A 73 10.98 -9.22 -9.46
N ARG A 74 9.78 -8.64 -9.32
CA ARG A 74 8.65 -8.84 -10.23
C ARG A 74 8.37 -7.58 -11.04
N ARG A 75 7.79 -7.75 -12.23
CA ARG A 75 7.17 -6.59 -12.92
C ARG A 75 5.94 -6.16 -12.14
N TYR A 76 5.71 -4.86 -12.06
CA TYR A 76 4.57 -4.32 -11.32
C TYR A 76 3.96 -3.10 -11.99
N SER A 77 2.78 -2.71 -11.52
CA SER A 77 2.17 -1.41 -11.77
C SER A 77 1.86 -0.72 -10.45
N VAL A 78 2.17 0.56 -10.37
CA VAL A 78 1.94 1.41 -9.20
C VAL A 78 0.95 2.52 -9.53
N PHE A 79 -0.05 2.71 -8.68
CA PHE A 79 -0.97 3.83 -8.73
C PHE A 79 -1.07 4.46 -7.36
N VAL A 80 -0.86 5.78 -7.27
CA VAL A 80 -0.89 6.52 -6.02
C VAL A 80 -1.93 7.62 -6.12
N THR A 81 -2.76 7.75 -5.09
CA THR A 81 -3.60 8.92 -4.87
C THR A 81 -3.14 9.64 -3.62
N GLU A 82 -3.20 10.96 -3.66
CA GLU A 82 -3.00 11.82 -2.48
C GLU A 82 -4.36 12.40 -2.08
N GLY A 83 -4.75 12.20 -0.83
CA GLY A 83 -6.05 12.67 -0.33
C GLY A 83 -6.49 11.98 0.96
N GLY A 84 -7.31 12.71 1.73
CA GLY A 84 -7.72 12.29 3.09
C GLY A 84 -9.04 11.55 3.18
N ASN A 85 -9.94 11.69 2.20
CA ASN A 85 -11.27 11.05 2.24
C ASN A 85 -11.25 9.71 1.53
N ARG A 86 -11.67 8.66 2.25
CA ARG A 86 -11.75 7.29 1.76
C ARG A 86 -13.06 6.67 2.24
N ALA A 87 -13.63 5.80 1.43
CA ALA A 87 -14.80 5.03 1.78
C ALA A 87 -14.55 3.57 1.40
N TRP A 88 -14.95 2.65 2.27
CA TRP A 88 -14.79 1.21 2.07
C TRP A 88 -15.98 0.47 2.68
N ARG A 89 -16.18 -0.77 2.23
CA ARG A 89 -17.20 -1.68 2.75
C ARG A 89 -16.71 -3.11 2.63
N GLY A 90 -16.93 -3.92 3.65
CA GLY A 90 -16.58 -5.34 3.65
C GLY A 90 -15.09 -5.63 3.84
N LEU A 91 -14.36 -4.75 4.53
CA LEU A 91 -13.00 -5.06 4.99
C LEU A 91 -13.07 -5.85 6.30
N ASP A 92 -12.12 -6.77 6.48
CA ASP A 92 -11.99 -7.56 7.69
C ASP A 92 -11.22 -6.78 8.77
N PRO A 93 -11.69 -6.78 10.03
CA PRO A 93 -10.93 -6.23 11.14
C PRO A 93 -9.66 -7.06 11.40
N VAL A 94 -8.61 -6.40 11.89
CA VAL A 94 -7.32 -7.04 12.27
C VAL A 94 -7.29 -7.39 13.75
#